data_AF-A0A3V4QES2-F1
#
_entry.id   AF-A0A3V4QES2-F1
#
_cell.length_a   1.000
_cell.length_b   1.000
_cell.length_c   1.000
_cell.angle_alpha   90.00
_cell.angle_beta   90.00
_cell.angle_gamma   90.00
#
_symmetry.space_group_name_H-M   'P 1'
#
loop_
_entity.id
_entity.type
_entity.pdbx_description
1 polymer ?
#
loop_
_entity_poly.entity_id
_entity_poly.type
_entity_poly.pdbx_seq_one_letter_code
_entity_poly.pdbx_strand_id
1 'polypeptide(L)'
;MIRKEWLELEPAVLSKLAPYIIVNQTYLFEAKNIEEVNLLIESGVDINHRNFVGDTALWKSGYYDYEIEIIDRLFEAGINPDLLNYDGDHVLSGMGYFGHPEIFMKHKDKIKTKEIHIRNIHLPHIHKMKRGIEILLENSFDVHYPRHINIEDITAWDEEQAWYRTEQENINQKRYYMKKRNDYIEFLEYLDKQKRVVKLVSVRANSNDIALFAIKEMIERLRLMKPELYIVK
;
A
#
# COMPACT_ATOMS: atom_id res chain seq x y z
N MET A 1 -10.03 4.77 36.12
CA MET A 1 -11.37 4.89 35.52
C MET A 1 -11.34 6.06 34.56
N ILE A 2 -10.95 5.83 33.32
CA ILE A 2 -10.90 6.90 32.29
C ILE A 2 -12.28 6.94 31.64
N ARG A 3 -12.88 8.13 31.59
CA ARG A 3 -14.27 8.30 31.12
C ARG A 3 -14.32 8.24 29.59
N LYS A 4 -15.34 7.57 29.03
CA LYS A 4 -15.57 7.41 27.57
C LYS A 4 -15.57 8.75 26.79
N GLU A 5 -15.92 9.82 27.47
CA GLU A 5 -16.00 11.20 26.97
C GLU A 5 -14.63 11.79 26.55
N TRP A 6 -13.53 11.12 26.89
CA TRP A 6 -12.17 11.54 26.55
C TRP A 6 -11.63 10.85 25.29
N LEU A 7 -12.35 9.86 24.76
CA LEU A 7 -12.03 9.18 23.50
C LEU A 7 -12.68 9.84 22.28
N GLU A 8 -13.57 10.82 22.50
CA GLU A 8 -14.21 11.61 21.46
C GLU A 8 -14.03 13.09 21.81
N LEU A 9 -12.99 13.73 21.24
CA LEU A 9 -12.73 15.15 21.49
C LEU A 9 -13.79 16.03 20.80
N GLU A 10 -14.35 16.99 21.55
CA GLU A 10 -15.39 17.90 21.04
C GLU A 10 -14.90 18.77 19.86
N PRO A 11 -15.76 19.03 18.85
CA PRO A 11 -15.41 19.72 17.61
C PRO A 11 -14.82 21.14 17.77
N ALA A 12 -15.12 21.84 18.87
CA ALA A 12 -14.83 23.27 19.00
C ALA A 12 -13.36 23.61 19.32
N VAL A 13 -12.56 22.66 19.79
CA VAL A 13 -11.13 22.88 20.13
C VAL A 13 -10.21 22.73 18.90
N LEU A 14 -10.73 22.22 17.77
CA LEU A 14 -9.95 21.77 16.61
C LEU A 14 -9.52 22.87 15.61
N SER A 15 -9.83 24.15 15.80
CA SER A 15 -9.66 25.13 14.70
C SER A 15 -8.26 25.71 14.50
N LYS A 16 -7.19 25.27 15.19
CA LYS A 16 -5.90 25.98 15.10
C LYS A 16 -4.59 25.21 14.94
N LEU A 17 -4.55 23.88 14.84
CA LEU A 17 -3.26 23.19 14.62
C LEU A 17 -3.40 21.94 13.70
N ALA A 18 -2.67 21.98 12.58
CA ALA A 18 -2.30 20.90 11.63
C ALA A 18 -3.24 20.60 10.41
N PRO A 19 -2.74 20.71 9.15
CA PRO A 19 -3.46 20.32 7.93
C PRO A 19 -3.56 18.79 7.68
N TYR A 20 -3.32 17.93 8.68
CA TYR A 20 -3.27 16.47 8.51
C TYR A 20 -4.01 15.71 9.62
N ILE A 21 -5.16 16.20 10.08
CA ILE A 21 -5.95 15.44 11.06
C ILE A 21 -6.80 14.40 10.33
N ILE A 22 -6.29 13.18 10.33
CA ILE A 22 -7.00 11.95 10.02
C ILE A 22 -8.03 11.70 11.13
N VAL A 23 -9.27 12.18 10.95
CA VAL A 23 -10.31 12.20 12.00
C VAL A 23 -11.04 10.87 12.24
N ASN A 24 -10.59 9.74 11.66
CA ASN A 24 -11.23 8.43 11.89
C ASN A 24 -10.24 7.27 11.99
N GLN A 25 -9.14 7.43 12.72
CA GLN A 25 -8.20 6.33 13.00
C GLN A 25 -8.01 6.17 14.51
N THR A 26 -7.98 4.92 14.99
CA THR A 26 -7.62 4.61 16.37
C THR A 26 -6.11 4.61 16.53
N TYR A 27 -5.61 4.71 17.76
CA TYR A 27 -4.17 4.59 18.05
C TYR A 27 -3.57 3.24 17.61
N LEU A 28 -4.39 2.23 17.33
CA LEU A 28 -3.93 0.93 16.88
C LEU A 28 -3.23 0.98 15.50
N PHE A 29 -3.61 1.94 14.65
CA PHE A 29 -2.98 2.14 13.34
C PHE A 29 -1.51 2.57 13.47
N GLU A 30 -1.22 3.34 14.51
CA GLU A 30 0.10 3.95 14.74
C GLU A 30 0.97 3.18 15.74
N ALA A 31 0.47 2.06 16.27
CA ALA A 31 1.22 1.23 17.21
C ALA A 31 2.55 0.77 16.59
N LYS A 32 3.64 0.86 17.37
CA LYS A 32 5.03 0.61 16.94
C LYS A 32 5.67 -0.61 17.57
N ASN A 33 5.03 -1.21 18.56
CA ASN A 33 5.51 -2.39 19.26
C ASN A 33 4.33 -3.19 19.85
N ILE A 34 4.62 -4.40 20.34
CA ILE A 34 3.61 -5.30 20.92
C ILE A 34 3.01 -4.73 22.21
N GLU A 35 3.80 -4.02 23.03
CA GLU A 35 3.35 -3.45 24.30
C GLU A 35 2.24 -2.40 24.09
N GLU A 36 2.40 -1.52 23.11
CA GLU A 36 1.39 -0.55 22.71
C GLU A 36 0.12 -1.26 22.21
N VAL A 37 0.27 -2.28 21.35
CA VAL A 37 -0.87 -3.07 20.86
C VAL A 37 -1.63 -3.72 22.02
N ASN A 38 -0.92 -4.33 22.97
CA ASN A 38 -1.52 -4.97 24.15
C ASN A 38 -2.28 -3.97 25.01
N LEU A 39 -1.65 -2.83 25.34
CA LEU A 39 -2.28 -1.79 26.15
C LEU A 39 -3.57 -1.27 25.50
N LEU A 40 -3.56 -1.07 24.18
CA LEU A 40 -4.73 -0.60 23.45
C LEU A 40 -5.86 -1.64 23.46
N ILE A 41 -5.55 -2.91 23.26
CA ILE A 41 -6.51 -4.02 23.34
C ILE A 41 -7.10 -4.13 24.75
N GLU A 42 -6.26 -4.09 25.79
CA GLU A 42 -6.68 -4.12 27.20
C GLU A 42 -7.57 -2.92 27.57
N SER A 43 -7.35 -1.78 26.90
CA SER A 43 -8.17 -0.57 27.05
C SER A 43 -9.50 -0.64 26.30
N GLY A 44 -9.76 -1.72 25.56
CA GLY A 44 -11.00 -1.94 24.82
C GLY A 44 -11.07 -1.23 23.47
N VAL A 45 -9.93 -0.97 22.82
CA VAL A 45 -9.92 -0.48 21.43
C VAL A 45 -10.71 -1.44 20.53
N ASP A 46 -11.50 -0.91 19.60
CA ASP A 46 -12.07 -1.75 18.55
C ASP A 46 -10.95 -2.19 17.59
N ILE A 47 -10.56 -3.46 17.70
CA ILE A 47 -9.53 -4.08 16.86
C ILE A 47 -9.91 -4.08 15.37
N ASN A 48 -11.21 -4.05 15.08
CA ASN A 48 -11.75 -4.05 13.73
C ASN A 48 -12.16 -2.65 13.26
N HIS A 49 -11.74 -1.59 13.97
CA HIS A 49 -11.98 -0.22 13.56
C HIS A 49 -11.50 -0.01 12.12
N ARG A 50 -12.38 0.57 11.30
CA ARG A 50 -12.09 0.90 9.90
C ARG A 50 -11.94 2.40 9.76
N ASN A 51 -10.86 2.82 9.14
CA ASN A 51 -10.60 4.24 8.92
C ASN A 51 -11.49 4.83 7.80
N PHE A 52 -11.25 6.09 7.42
CA PHE A 52 -12.05 6.77 6.39
C PHE A 52 -11.95 6.17 4.99
N VAL A 53 -10.92 5.37 4.69
CA VAL A 53 -10.81 4.58 3.44
C VAL A 53 -11.24 3.12 3.65
N GLY A 54 -11.70 2.78 4.86
CA GLY A 54 -12.19 1.46 5.20
C GLY A 54 -11.09 0.48 5.61
N ASP A 55 -9.84 0.92 5.72
CA ASP A 55 -8.73 0.07 6.16
C ASP A 55 -8.82 -0.22 7.65
N THR A 56 -8.47 -1.44 8.05
CA THR A 56 -8.19 -1.81 9.45
C THR A 56 -6.72 -1.61 9.80
N ALA A 57 -6.35 -1.81 11.07
CA ALA A 57 -4.95 -1.77 11.51
C ALA A 57 -4.04 -2.83 10.85
N LEU A 58 -4.59 -3.84 10.16
CA LEU A 58 -3.80 -4.79 9.36
C LEU A 58 -3.20 -4.18 8.08
N TRP A 59 -3.69 -3.02 7.62
CA TRP A 59 -3.17 -2.30 6.46
C TRP A 59 -1.83 -1.59 6.74
N LYS A 60 -0.95 -2.22 7.55
CA LYS A 60 0.43 -1.79 7.75
C LYS A 60 1.16 -1.66 6.42
N SER A 61 2.22 -0.87 6.42
CA SER A 61 2.90 -0.48 5.19
C SER A 61 3.82 -1.58 4.62
N GLY A 62 4.27 -2.51 5.45
CA GLY A 62 5.22 -3.57 5.09
C GLY A 62 6.66 -3.06 4.98
N TYR A 63 6.97 -1.85 5.47
CA TYR A 63 8.29 -1.24 5.35
C TYR A 63 9.28 -1.69 6.43
N TYR A 64 8.77 -2.14 7.57
CA TYR A 64 9.61 -2.37 8.73
C TYR A 64 9.37 -3.77 9.30
N ASP A 65 10.44 -4.44 9.71
CA ASP A 65 10.36 -5.79 10.25
C ASP A 65 9.60 -5.84 11.58
N TYR A 66 9.61 -4.75 12.37
CA TYR A 66 8.80 -4.67 13.60
C TYR A 66 7.29 -4.77 13.31
N GLU A 67 6.84 -4.44 12.08
CA GLU A 67 5.44 -4.61 11.70
C GLU A 67 5.04 -6.09 11.66
N ILE A 68 5.99 -7.03 11.48
CA ILE A 68 5.71 -8.48 11.49
C ILE A 68 5.13 -8.90 12.85
N GLU A 69 5.80 -8.51 13.93
CA GLU A 69 5.39 -8.81 15.31
C GLU A 69 4.03 -8.19 15.64
N ILE A 70 3.79 -6.97 15.16
CA ILE A 70 2.50 -6.29 15.32
C ILE A 70 1.39 -7.02 14.55
N ILE A 71 1.63 -7.36 13.27
CA ILE A 71 0.67 -8.08 12.43
C ILE A 71 0.33 -9.44 13.08
N ASP A 72 1.34 -10.17 13.56
CA ASP A 72 1.16 -11.44 14.27
C ASP A 72 0.23 -11.26 15.48
N ARG A 73 0.53 -10.25 16.31
CA ARG A 73 -0.23 -9.96 17.52
C ARG A 73 -1.67 -9.53 17.23
N LEU A 74 -1.90 -8.74 16.17
CA LEU A 74 -3.24 -8.34 15.73
C LEU A 74 -4.06 -9.56 15.31
N PHE A 75 -3.47 -10.50 14.55
CA PHE A 75 -4.13 -11.76 14.23
C PHE A 75 -4.45 -12.59 15.48
N GLU A 76 -3.53 -12.69 16.44
CA GLU A 76 -3.76 -13.38 17.72
C GLU A 76 -4.89 -12.74 18.53
N ALA A 77 -5.04 -11.42 18.44
CA ALA A 77 -6.13 -10.68 19.08
C ALA A 77 -7.48 -10.79 18.36
N GLY A 78 -7.56 -11.49 17.22
CA GLY A 78 -8.81 -11.73 16.51
C GLY A 78 -9.24 -10.61 15.58
N ILE A 79 -8.30 -9.81 15.07
CA ILE A 79 -8.59 -8.89 13.96
C ILE A 79 -9.15 -9.68 12.76
N ASN A 80 -10.15 -9.13 12.09
CA ASN A 80 -10.80 -9.75 10.94
C ASN A 80 -10.10 -9.32 9.63
N PRO A 81 -9.34 -10.22 8.97
CA PRO A 81 -8.63 -9.88 7.73
C PRO A 81 -9.57 -9.75 6.52
N ASP A 82 -10.78 -10.33 6.58
CA ASP A 82 -11.76 -10.31 5.49
C ASP A 82 -12.54 -8.99 5.41
N LEU A 83 -12.26 -8.02 6.30
CA LEU A 83 -12.78 -6.67 6.18
C LEU A 83 -12.10 -5.96 5.01
N LEU A 84 -12.79 -5.94 3.87
CA LEU A 84 -12.38 -5.15 2.71
C LEU A 84 -12.32 -3.67 3.06
N ASN A 85 -11.48 -2.90 2.40
CA ASN A 85 -11.55 -1.44 2.46
C ASN A 85 -12.74 -0.89 1.65
N TYR A 86 -12.94 0.43 1.58
CA TYR A 86 -14.09 1.01 0.87
C TYR A 86 -13.97 0.93 -0.65
N ASP A 87 -12.78 0.66 -1.19
CA ASP A 87 -12.56 0.33 -2.60
C ASP A 87 -12.81 -1.16 -2.91
N GLY A 88 -13.16 -1.96 -1.90
CA GLY A 88 -13.37 -3.40 -2.03
C GLY A 88 -12.06 -4.19 -2.21
N ASP A 89 -10.93 -3.62 -1.77
CA ASP A 89 -9.65 -4.32 -1.72
C ASP A 89 -9.51 -5.11 -0.42
N HIS A 90 -8.89 -6.28 -0.52
CA HIS A 90 -8.55 -7.13 0.61
C HIS A 90 -7.16 -6.76 1.12
N VAL A 91 -6.85 -6.95 2.41
CA VAL A 91 -5.52 -6.57 2.94
C VAL A 91 -4.36 -7.30 2.25
N LEU A 92 -4.62 -8.50 1.71
CA LEU A 92 -3.67 -9.29 0.89
C LEU A 92 -3.37 -8.68 -0.49
N SER A 93 -4.07 -7.63 -0.92
CA SER A 93 -3.71 -6.85 -2.12
C SER A 93 -2.97 -5.55 -1.79
N GLY A 94 -2.69 -5.26 -0.52
CA GLY A 94 -2.04 -4.04 -0.04
C GLY A 94 -0.52 -4.14 0.12
N MET A 95 0.12 -2.99 0.40
CA MET A 95 1.57 -2.88 0.60
C MET A 95 2.09 -3.76 1.75
N GLY A 96 1.37 -3.81 2.87
CA GLY A 96 1.73 -4.63 4.03
C GLY A 96 1.93 -6.10 3.71
N TYR A 97 1.02 -6.66 2.92
CA TYR A 97 1.13 -8.04 2.46
C TYR A 97 2.39 -8.26 1.60
N PHE A 98 2.64 -7.40 0.62
CA PHE A 98 3.82 -7.57 -0.24
C PHE A 98 5.15 -7.29 0.45
N GLY A 99 5.13 -6.54 1.55
CA GLY A 99 6.30 -6.37 2.41
C GLY A 99 6.68 -7.67 3.12
N HIS A 100 5.67 -8.36 3.69
CA HIS A 100 5.80 -9.51 4.57
C HIS A 100 4.73 -10.59 4.30
N PRO A 101 4.74 -11.29 3.15
CA PRO A 101 3.65 -12.20 2.79
C PRO A 101 3.55 -13.42 3.71
N GLU A 102 4.67 -13.86 4.28
CA GLU A 102 4.77 -15.05 5.12
C GLU A 102 3.96 -14.92 6.41
N ILE A 103 3.92 -13.73 7.03
CA ILE A 103 3.18 -13.54 8.28
C ILE A 103 1.67 -13.65 8.06
N PHE A 104 1.16 -13.19 6.92
CA PHE A 104 -0.25 -13.38 6.57
C PHE A 104 -0.56 -14.86 6.29
N MET A 105 0.36 -15.57 5.64
CA MET A 105 0.17 -17.01 5.36
C MET A 105 0.26 -17.87 6.61
N LYS A 106 1.00 -17.46 7.65
CA LYS A 106 0.97 -18.08 8.98
C LYS A 106 -0.46 -18.14 9.54
N HIS A 107 -1.28 -17.12 9.29
CA HIS A 107 -2.66 -16.99 9.77
C HIS A 107 -3.72 -17.25 8.69
N LYS A 108 -3.39 -18.00 7.62
CA LYS A 108 -4.30 -18.25 6.49
C LYS A 108 -5.61 -18.94 6.87
N ASP A 109 -5.64 -19.65 7.99
CA ASP A 109 -6.82 -20.30 8.57
C ASP A 109 -7.86 -19.29 9.09
N LYS A 110 -7.41 -18.06 9.41
CA LYS A 110 -8.27 -16.93 9.79
C LYS A 110 -8.82 -16.16 8.59
N ILE A 111 -8.36 -16.47 7.36
CA ILE A 111 -8.74 -15.78 6.13
C ILE A 111 -9.71 -16.67 5.33
N LYS A 112 -10.98 -16.25 5.28
CA LYS A 112 -12.05 -17.01 4.62
C LYS A 112 -12.09 -16.76 3.13
N THR A 113 -11.87 -15.50 2.71
CA THR A 113 -11.87 -15.12 1.31
C THR A 113 -10.70 -15.79 0.57
N LYS A 114 -10.97 -16.37 -0.59
CA LYS A 114 -9.93 -16.96 -1.46
C LYS A 114 -9.68 -16.16 -2.74
N GLU A 115 -10.63 -15.33 -3.15
CA GLU A 115 -10.50 -14.47 -4.33
C GLU A 115 -9.82 -13.14 -3.96
N ILE A 116 -8.61 -12.92 -4.46
CA ILE A 116 -7.82 -11.71 -4.22
C ILE A 116 -7.66 -10.93 -5.51
N HIS A 117 -8.09 -9.67 -5.50
CA HIS A 117 -7.99 -8.78 -6.64
C HIS A 117 -6.76 -7.87 -6.50
N ILE A 118 -5.79 -7.98 -7.41
CA ILE A 118 -4.64 -7.07 -7.44
C ILE A 118 -4.96 -5.90 -8.35
N ARG A 119 -5.41 -4.79 -7.76
CA ARG A 119 -5.81 -3.57 -8.49
C ARG A 119 -4.72 -2.52 -8.60
N ASN A 120 -3.68 -2.61 -7.78
CA ASN A 120 -2.63 -1.59 -7.67
C ASN A 120 -1.24 -2.23 -7.80
N ILE A 121 -0.33 -1.58 -8.50
CA ILE A 121 1.11 -1.88 -8.43
C ILE A 121 1.73 -1.04 -7.32
N HIS A 122 2.26 -1.71 -6.30
CA HIS A 122 2.90 -1.06 -5.16
C HIS A 122 4.38 -0.84 -5.44
N LEU A 123 4.71 0.30 -6.05
CA LEU A 123 6.09 0.67 -6.44
C LEU A 123 7.15 0.39 -5.35
N PRO A 124 6.90 0.66 -4.05
CA PRO A 124 7.90 0.41 -3.02
C PRO A 124 8.25 -1.07 -2.86
N HIS A 125 7.26 -1.96 -3.00
CA HIS A 125 7.39 -3.42 -2.88
C HIS A 125 7.34 -4.17 -4.21
N ILE A 126 7.46 -3.48 -5.35
CA ILE A 126 7.28 -4.07 -6.69
C ILE A 126 8.18 -5.29 -6.96
N HIS A 127 9.45 -5.24 -6.53
CA HIS A 127 10.40 -6.35 -6.55
C HIS A 127 9.94 -7.61 -5.78
N LYS A 128 9.06 -7.45 -4.78
CA LYS A 128 8.48 -8.55 -4.00
C LYS A 128 7.11 -8.98 -4.51
N MET A 129 6.41 -8.14 -5.29
CA MET A 129 5.02 -8.40 -5.68
C MET A 129 4.84 -9.73 -6.41
N LYS A 130 5.73 -10.07 -7.34
CA LYS A 130 5.70 -11.36 -8.04
C LYS A 130 5.75 -12.53 -7.04
N ARG A 131 6.71 -12.50 -6.11
CA ARG A 131 6.84 -13.56 -5.09
C ARG A 131 5.64 -13.61 -4.16
N GLY A 132 5.13 -12.45 -3.74
CA GLY A 132 3.91 -12.39 -2.91
C GLY A 132 2.69 -13.00 -3.62
N ILE A 133 2.52 -12.74 -4.92
CA ILE A 133 1.45 -13.36 -5.71
C ILE A 133 1.65 -14.88 -5.82
N GLU A 134 2.89 -15.34 -6.06
CA GLU A 134 3.19 -16.78 -6.06
C GLU A 134 2.86 -17.44 -4.72
N ILE A 135 3.15 -16.77 -3.59
CA ILE A 135 2.80 -17.25 -2.26
C ILE A 135 1.28 -17.37 -2.06
N LEU A 136 0.47 -16.42 -2.57
CA LEU A 136 -0.99 -16.55 -2.57
C LEU A 136 -1.44 -17.81 -3.34
N LEU A 137 -0.93 -17.99 -4.55
CA LEU A 137 -1.27 -19.14 -5.41
C LEU A 137 -0.86 -20.47 -4.75
N GLU A 138 0.34 -20.54 -4.17
CA GLU A 138 0.85 -21.69 -3.39
C GLU A 138 -0.05 -22.04 -2.20
N ASN A 139 -0.76 -21.05 -1.64
CA ASN A 139 -1.66 -21.21 -0.50
C ASN A 139 -3.14 -21.31 -0.90
N SER A 140 -3.44 -21.69 -2.15
CA SER A 140 -4.81 -21.93 -2.65
C SER A 140 -5.70 -20.68 -2.65
N PHE A 141 -5.12 -19.50 -2.86
CA PHE A 141 -5.87 -18.29 -3.19
C PHE A 141 -5.94 -18.12 -4.71
N ASP A 142 -7.09 -17.65 -5.18
CA ASP A 142 -7.30 -17.28 -6.57
C ASP A 142 -6.95 -15.81 -6.76
N VAL A 143 -6.00 -15.52 -7.65
CA VAL A 143 -5.56 -14.15 -7.93
C VAL A 143 -6.18 -13.65 -9.22
N HIS A 144 -6.89 -12.52 -9.10
CA HIS A 144 -7.58 -11.86 -10.19
C HIS A 144 -6.95 -10.50 -10.48
N TYR A 145 -6.80 -10.22 -11.78
CA TYR A 145 -6.41 -8.91 -12.26
C TYR A 145 -7.62 -8.27 -12.94
N PRO A 146 -8.04 -7.08 -12.52
CA PRO A 146 -9.06 -6.32 -13.26
C PRO A 146 -8.56 -5.97 -14.67
N ARG A 147 -9.47 -5.51 -15.54
CA ARG A 147 -9.10 -4.98 -16.87
C ARG A 147 -8.15 -3.79 -16.82
N HIS A 148 -8.07 -3.12 -15.67
CA HIS A 148 -7.33 -1.90 -15.43
C HIS A 148 -6.60 -2.01 -14.09
N ILE A 149 -5.28 -1.92 -14.09
CA ILE A 149 -4.47 -1.88 -12.86
C ILE A 149 -3.90 -0.47 -12.70
N ASN A 150 -4.06 0.09 -11.51
CA ASN A 150 -3.52 1.38 -11.16
C ASN A 150 -2.01 1.30 -10.98
N ILE A 151 -1.35 2.32 -11.50
CA ILE A 151 0.09 2.44 -11.47
C ILE A 151 0.53 3.83 -11.06
N GLU A 152 1.69 3.90 -10.40
CA GLU A 152 2.50 5.11 -10.38
C GLU A 152 3.33 5.14 -11.67
N ASP A 153 3.06 6.12 -12.54
CA ASP A 153 3.82 6.31 -13.78
C ASP A 153 5.15 7.00 -13.48
N ILE A 154 6.18 6.19 -13.28
CA ILE A 154 7.54 6.67 -12.97
C ILE A 154 8.26 7.29 -14.18
N THR A 155 7.65 7.29 -15.37
CA THR A 155 8.19 7.92 -16.59
C THR A 155 7.76 9.38 -16.71
N ALA A 156 6.74 9.80 -15.97
CA ALA A 156 6.28 11.18 -15.93
C ALA A 156 7.10 11.99 -14.91
N TRP A 157 7.95 12.88 -15.43
CA TRP A 157 8.70 13.85 -14.63
C TRP A 157 7.89 15.13 -14.54
N ASP A 158 6.93 15.15 -13.63
CA ASP A 158 6.09 16.33 -13.44
C ASP A 158 6.73 17.25 -12.38
N GLU A 159 7.50 18.23 -12.86
CA GLU A 159 8.09 19.28 -12.02
C GLU A 159 7.01 20.14 -11.33
N GLU A 160 5.77 20.17 -11.85
CA GLU A 160 4.64 20.90 -11.23
C GLU A 160 4.14 20.20 -9.95
N GLN A 161 4.47 18.92 -9.73
CA GLN A 161 4.14 18.19 -8.48
C GLN A 161 5.01 18.56 -7.29
N ALA A 162 5.99 19.45 -7.49
CA ALA A 162 7.07 19.67 -6.54
C ALA A 162 7.15 21.13 -6.07
N TRP A 163 6.05 21.89 -6.03
CA TRP A 163 6.08 23.26 -5.45
C TRP A 163 6.60 23.29 -4.00
N TYR A 164 6.63 22.12 -3.33
CA TYR A 164 7.13 21.92 -1.97
C TYR A 164 8.46 21.15 -1.88
N ARG A 165 9.04 20.66 -2.98
CA ARG A 165 10.30 19.88 -2.95
C ARG A 165 11.50 20.73 -3.37
N THR A 166 12.58 20.58 -2.64
CA THR A 166 13.90 21.08 -2.99
C THR A 166 14.46 20.36 -4.23
N GLU A 167 15.43 20.97 -4.88
CA GLU A 167 16.17 20.34 -5.99
C GLU A 167 16.77 18.98 -5.57
N GLN A 168 17.30 18.89 -4.35
CA GLN A 168 17.87 17.65 -3.82
C GLN A 168 16.82 16.54 -3.63
N GLU A 169 15.61 16.89 -3.18
CA GLU A 169 14.50 15.95 -3.07
C GLU A 169 14.04 15.46 -4.44
N ASN A 170 13.99 16.35 -5.44
CA ASN A 170 13.69 15.97 -6.83
C ASN A 170 14.75 15.00 -7.37
N ILE A 171 16.04 15.25 -7.12
CA ILE A 171 17.13 14.34 -7.49
C ILE A 171 16.98 12.97 -6.78
N ASN A 172 16.63 12.97 -5.50
CA ASN A 172 16.44 11.74 -4.73
C ASN A 172 15.25 10.92 -5.26
N GLN A 173 14.13 11.57 -5.58
CA GLN A 173 12.98 10.93 -6.21
C GLN A 173 13.34 10.31 -7.56
N LYS A 174 14.05 11.06 -8.42
CA LYS A 174 14.56 10.58 -9.72
C LYS A 174 15.42 9.33 -9.54
N ARG A 175 16.37 9.36 -8.60
CA ARG A 175 17.22 8.20 -8.27
C ARG A 175 16.41 7.01 -7.77
N TYR A 176 15.39 7.24 -6.95
CA TYR A 176 14.51 6.20 -6.44
C TYR A 176 13.74 5.51 -7.58
N TYR A 177 13.08 6.27 -8.45
CA TYR A 177 12.36 5.73 -9.61
C TYR A 177 13.27 4.98 -10.58
N MET A 178 14.47 5.52 -10.86
CA MET A 178 15.46 4.83 -11.69
C MET A 178 15.89 3.49 -11.10
N LYS A 179 16.05 3.38 -9.77
CA LYS A 179 16.35 2.11 -9.11
C LYS A 179 15.21 1.09 -9.27
N LYS A 180 13.96 1.55 -9.28
CA LYS A 180 12.76 0.69 -9.44
C LYS A 180 12.43 0.32 -10.88
N ARG A 181 12.99 1.02 -11.87
CA ARG A 181 12.69 0.83 -13.30
C ARG A 181 12.76 -0.63 -13.76
N ASN A 182 13.81 -1.35 -13.41
CA ASN A 182 13.99 -2.73 -13.86
C ASN A 182 13.00 -3.68 -13.16
N ASP A 183 12.78 -3.52 -11.86
CA ASP A 183 11.78 -4.29 -11.11
C ASP A 183 10.37 -4.06 -11.70
N TYR A 184 10.11 -2.83 -12.13
CA TYR A 184 8.87 -2.46 -12.81
C TYR A 184 8.71 -3.18 -14.13
N ILE A 185 9.74 -3.15 -14.99
CA ILE A 185 9.73 -3.89 -16.25
C ILE A 185 9.51 -5.39 -16.00
N GLU A 186 10.25 -5.99 -15.06
CA GLU A 186 10.11 -7.41 -14.74
C GLU A 186 8.68 -7.76 -14.31
N PHE A 187 8.08 -6.95 -13.44
CA PHE A 187 6.72 -7.19 -12.96
C PHE A 187 5.68 -7.02 -14.09
N LEU A 188 5.84 -6.03 -14.96
CA LEU A 188 4.96 -5.87 -16.12
C LEU A 188 5.11 -7.01 -17.13
N GLU A 189 6.31 -7.51 -17.37
CA GLU A 189 6.55 -8.70 -18.20
C GLU A 189 5.90 -9.95 -17.59
N TYR A 190 5.92 -10.08 -16.26
CA TYR A 190 5.18 -11.11 -15.54
C TYR A 190 3.67 -11.00 -15.79
N LEU A 191 3.09 -9.80 -15.70
CA LEU A 191 1.67 -9.57 -15.98
C LEU A 191 1.31 -9.84 -17.46
N ASP A 192 2.13 -9.42 -18.43
CA ASP A 192 1.90 -9.65 -19.87
C ASP A 192 1.81 -11.16 -20.19
N LYS A 193 2.66 -11.97 -19.55
CA LYS A 193 2.68 -13.43 -19.72
C LYS A 193 1.40 -14.12 -19.27
N GLN A 194 0.63 -13.51 -18.36
CA GLN A 194 -0.64 -14.07 -17.89
C GLN A 194 -1.75 -14.01 -18.97
N LYS A 195 -1.53 -13.33 -20.11
CA LYS A 195 -2.44 -13.23 -21.27
C LYS A 195 -3.87 -12.79 -20.96
N ARG A 196 -4.09 -12.14 -19.82
CA ARG A 196 -5.36 -11.50 -19.45
C ARG A 196 -5.24 -10.03 -19.86
N VAL A 197 -6.24 -9.48 -20.56
CA VAL A 197 -6.19 -8.07 -21.00
C VAL A 197 -6.16 -7.17 -19.77
N VAL A 198 -5.00 -6.56 -19.52
CA VAL A 198 -4.75 -5.60 -18.45
C VAL A 198 -4.20 -4.32 -19.09
N LYS A 199 -4.96 -3.23 -18.95
CA LYS A 199 -4.51 -1.88 -19.20
C LYS A 199 -3.95 -1.30 -17.91
N LEU A 200 -2.96 -0.43 -18.01
CA LEU A 200 -2.43 0.31 -16.87
C LEU A 200 -3.11 1.67 -16.82
N VAL A 201 -3.50 2.09 -15.63
CA VAL A 201 -4.12 3.40 -15.37
C VAL A 201 -3.19 4.20 -14.48
N SER A 202 -2.76 5.35 -14.98
CA SER A 202 -2.06 6.34 -14.16
C SER A 202 -2.97 7.55 -13.98
N VAL A 203 -3.22 7.93 -12.74
CA VAL A 203 -3.97 9.16 -12.41
C VAL A 203 -2.95 10.19 -11.95
N ARG A 204 -2.89 11.33 -12.64
CA ARG A 204 -2.04 12.43 -12.23
C ARG A 204 -2.64 13.13 -11.01
N ALA A 205 -1.89 13.17 -9.92
CA ALA A 205 -2.33 13.72 -8.63
C ALA A 205 -2.85 15.17 -8.69
N ASN A 206 -2.40 15.99 -9.65
CA ASN A 206 -2.69 17.43 -9.68
C ASN A 206 -3.55 17.90 -10.87
N SER A 207 -3.91 17.02 -11.81
CA SER A 207 -4.68 17.42 -13.00
C SER A 207 -5.95 16.61 -13.24
N ASN A 208 -6.24 15.60 -12.41
CA ASN A 208 -7.26 14.58 -12.69
C ASN A 208 -7.08 13.90 -14.05
N ASP A 209 -5.92 14.07 -14.71
CA ASP A 209 -5.66 13.44 -15.99
C ASP A 209 -5.45 11.94 -15.77
N ILE A 210 -6.21 11.16 -16.53
CA ILE A 210 -6.11 9.71 -16.54
C ILE A 210 -5.36 9.32 -17.81
N ALA A 211 -4.18 8.74 -17.65
CA ALA A 211 -3.43 8.12 -18.73
C ALA A 211 -3.67 6.60 -18.73
N LEU A 212 -3.91 6.05 -19.91
CA LEU A 212 -4.11 4.62 -20.13
C LEU A 212 -2.98 4.08 -20.99
N PHE A 213 -2.33 3.01 -20.53
CA PHE A 213 -1.24 2.38 -21.25
C PHE A 213 -1.52 0.90 -21.49
N ALA A 214 -1.10 0.39 -22.65
CA ALA A 214 -0.89 -1.04 -22.80
C ALA A 214 0.37 -1.44 -22.03
N ILE A 215 0.42 -2.65 -21.46
CA ILE A 215 1.61 -3.14 -20.73
C ILE A 215 2.88 -3.02 -21.58
N LYS A 216 2.82 -3.47 -22.84
CA LYS A 216 3.97 -3.42 -23.76
C LYS A 216 4.43 -2.00 -24.08
N GLU A 217 3.49 -1.05 -24.16
CA GLU A 217 3.81 0.36 -24.37
C GLU A 217 4.57 0.91 -23.15
N MET A 218 4.09 0.64 -21.94
CA MET A 218 4.75 1.10 -20.70
C MET A 218 6.13 0.45 -20.54
N ILE A 219 6.29 -0.84 -20.84
CA ILE A 219 7.59 -1.52 -20.83
C ILE A 219 8.58 -0.79 -21.76
N GLU A 220 8.15 -0.42 -22.97
CA GLU A 220 9.02 0.28 -23.92
C GLU A 220 9.39 1.67 -23.42
N ARG A 221 8.44 2.43 -22.86
CA ARG A 221 8.71 3.73 -22.22
C ARG A 221 9.75 3.60 -21.11
N LEU A 222 9.61 2.60 -20.24
CA LEU A 222 10.56 2.32 -19.17
C LEU A 222 11.95 1.96 -19.71
N ARG A 223 12.04 1.20 -20.81
CA ARG A 223 13.34 0.86 -21.45
C ARG A 223 14.02 2.07 -22.08
N LEU A 224 13.24 3.02 -22.60
CA LEU A 224 13.74 4.29 -23.14
C LEU A 224 14.15 5.28 -22.05
N MET A 225 13.76 5.04 -20.79
CA MET A 225 14.16 5.83 -19.63
C MET A 225 15.66 5.65 -19.36
N LYS A 226 16.46 6.49 -20.02
CA LYS A 226 17.93 6.49 -19.89
C LYS A 226 18.29 6.87 -18.45
N PRO A 227 19.20 6.13 -17.78
CA PRO A 227 19.82 6.62 -16.57
C PRO A 227 20.73 7.78 -17.00
N GLU A 228 20.16 8.98 -17.11
CA GLU A 228 20.99 10.16 -17.21
C GLU A 228 21.88 10.14 -15.98
N LEU A 229 23.19 10.09 -16.21
CA LEU A 229 24.20 10.31 -15.18
C LEU A 229 23.93 11.72 -14.65
N TYR A 230 23.07 11.84 -13.63
CA TYR A 230 22.86 13.07 -12.88
C TYR A 230 24.09 13.29 -11.99
N ILE A 231 25.24 13.50 -12.65
CA ILE A 231 26.34 14.30 -12.13
C ILE A 231 25.84 15.73 -12.29
N VAL A 232 25.09 16.19 -11.28
CA VAL A 232 24.91 17.62 -11.08
C VAL A 232 26.32 18.16 -10.80
N LYS A 233 26.78 19.08 -11.65
CA LYS A 233 28.02 19.84 -11.41
C LYS A 233 27.86 20.70 -10.16
#